data_AF-A0A6I4UQ43-F1
#
_entry.id   AF-A0A6I4UQ43-F1
#
_cell.length_a   1.000
_cell.length_b   1.000
_cell.length_c   1.000
_cell.angle_alpha   90.00
_cell.angle_beta   90.00
_cell.angle_gamma   90.00
#
_symmetry.space_group_name_H-M   'P 1'
#
loop_
_entity.id
_entity.type
_entity.pdbx_description
1 polymer ?
#
loop_
_entity_poly.entity_id
_entity_poly.type
_entity_poly.pdbx_seq_one_letter_code
_entity_poly.pdbx_strand_id
1 'polypeptide(L)' 'MMRKFAIWGLAGLLSACGTVSPLTPPEGATLPDAPYGAPDKPTAQELLRRDALAAPERSVELRRRSEEREDDPFDLPPE' A
#
# COMPACT_ATOMS: atom_id res chain seq x y z
N MET A 1 -8.70 18.29 33.46
CA MET A 1 -7.25 18.03 33.28
C MET A 1 -6.99 16.60 32.83
N MET A 2 -7.33 15.56 33.61
CA MET A 2 -7.08 14.14 33.29
C MET A 2 -7.55 13.67 31.90
N ARG A 3 -8.74 14.09 31.45
CA ARG A 3 -9.24 13.71 30.11
C ARG A 3 -8.35 14.20 28.96
N LYS A 4 -7.72 15.38 29.12
CA LYS A 4 -6.80 15.92 28.11
C LYS A 4 -5.51 15.07 28.07
N PHE A 5 -4.96 14.73 29.24
CA PHE A 5 -3.78 13.85 29.31
C PHE A 5 -4.03 12.46 28.71
N ALA A 6 -5.22 11.88 28.92
CA ALA A 6 -5.57 10.59 28.30
C ALA A 6 -5.63 10.66 26.77
N ILE A 7 -6.22 11.73 26.22
CA ILE A 7 -6.30 11.95 24.76
C ILE A 7 -4.90 12.15 24.15
N TRP A 8 -4.06 12.97 24.80
CA TRP A 8 -2.68 13.20 24.35
C TRP A 8 -1.81 11.94 24.45
N GLY A 9 -1.99 11.14 25.51
CA GLY A 9 -1.33 9.84 25.63
C GLY A 9 -1.69 8.90 24.48
N LEU A 10 -2.99 8.73 24.20
CA LEU A 10 -3.45 7.87 23.11
C LEU A 10 -2.93 8.34 21.75
N ALA A 11 -2.99 9.64 21.47
CA ALA A 11 -2.45 10.20 20.22
C ALA A 11 -0.95 9.93 20.05
N GLY A 12 -0.17 9.97 21.14
CA GLY A 12 1.25 9.63 21.13
C GLY A 12 1.52 8.19 20.71
N LEU A 13 0.73 7.22 21.20
CA LEU A 13 0.89 5.81 20.84
C LEU A 13 0.63 5.52 19.36
N LEU A 14 -0.27 6.25 18.70
CA LEU A 14 -0.55 6.04 17.27
C LEU A 14 0.47 6.70 16.33
N SER A 15 1.35 7.57 16.84
CA SER A 15 2.28 8.35 16.01
C SER A 15 3.32 7.50 15.27
N ALA A 16 3.59 6.27 15.72
CA ALA A 16 4.55 5.37 15.09
C ALA A 16 3.93 4.43 14.04
N CYS A 17 2.61 4.45 13.84
CA CYS A 17 1.96 3.57 12.86
C CYS A 17 2.26 4.05 11.42
N GLY A 18 2.91 3.20 10.62
CA GLY A 18 3.25 3.52 9.22
C GLY A 18 4.59 4.21 9.02
N THR A 19 5.51 4.16 10.00
CA THR A 19 6.88 4.65 9.82
C THR A 19 7.61 3.85 8.74
N VAL A 20 8.35 4.56 7.88
CA VAL A 20 9.19 3.97 6.84
C VAL A 20 10.65 4.23 7.20
N SER A 21 11.43 3.17 7.34
CA SER A 21 12.86 3.25 7.61
C SER A 21 13.63 2.28 6.70
N PRO A 22 14.94 2.49 6.51
CA PRO A 22 15.77 1.51 5.83
C PRO A 22 15.67 0.14 6.51
N LEU A 23 15.53 -0.91 5.70
CA LEU A 23 15.53 -2.29 6.18
C LEU A 23 16.92 -2.89 6.06
N THR A 24 17.33 -3.61 7.09
CA THR A 24 18.53 -4.45 7.10
C THR A 24 18.12 -5.91 7.24
N PRO A 25 18.87 -6.86 6.63
CA PRO A 25 18.65 -8.27 6.87
C PRO A 25 18.73 -8.62 8.37
N PRO A 26 18.00 -9.65 8.83
CA PRO A 26 18.16 -10.15 10.18
C PRO A 26 19.58 -10.69 10.40
N GLU A 27 19.97 -10.84 11.66
CA GLU A 27 21.30 -11.34 12.02
C GLU A 27 21.58 -12.70 11.38
N GLY A 28 22.76 -12.83 10.76
CA GLY A 28 23.16 -14.04 10.04
C GLY A 28 22.57 -14.19 8.63
N ALA A 29 21.66 -13.32 8.20
CA ALA A 29 21.14 -13.30 6.83
C ALA A 29 21.90 -12.29 5.95
N THR A 30 21.84 -12.51 4.63
CA THR A 30 22.39 -11.59 3.63
C THR A 30 21.34 -11.24 2.60
N LEU A 31 21.57 -10.18 1.83
CA LEU A 31 20.72 -9.84 0.68
C LEU A 31 20.72 -10.99 -0.34
N PRO A 32 19.64 -11.18 -1.12
CA PRO A 32 19.60 -12.13 -2.23
C PRO A 32 20.75 -11.91 -3.20
N ASP A 33 21.29 -12.99 -3.75
CA ASP A 33 22.37 -12.90 -4.75
C ASP A 33 21.94 -12.15 -6.02
N ALA A 34 22.95 -11.68 -6.76
CA ALA A 34 22.71 -10.94 -7.99
C ALA A 34 21.91 -11.80 -9.00
N PRO A 35 20.94 -11.22 -9.71
CA PRO A 35 20.25 -11.90 -10.80
C PRO A 35 21.25 -12.38 -11.86
N TYR A 36 20.91 -13.46 -12.56
CA TYR A 36 21.76 -13.98 -13.63
C TYR A 36 22.04 -12.91 -14.70
N GLY A 37 23.32 -12.69 -15.01
CA GLY A 37 23.77 -11.70 -15.98
C GLY A 37 23.80 -10.24 -15.48
N ALA A 38 23.42 -9.98 -14.22
CA ALA A 38 23.59 -8.67 -13.61
C ALA A 38 25.08 -8.44 -13.25
N PRO A 39 25.63 -7.25 -13.53
CA PRO A 39 27.03 -6.93 -13.21
C PRO A 39 27.25 -6.78 -11.70
N ASP A 40 26.21 -6.36 -10.97
CA ASP A 40 26.28 -6.00 -9.56
C ASP A 40 25.11 -6.60 -8.76
N LYS A 41 25.33 -6.77 -7.46
CA LYS A 41 24.31 -7.19 -6.50
C LYS A 41 23.42 -5.99 -6.13
N PRO A 42 22.08 -6.11 -6.22
CA PRO A 42 21.18 -5.00 -5.90
C PRO A 42 21.18 -4.68 -4.40
N THR A 43 21.01 -3.39 -4.10
CA THR A 43 20.86 -2.86 -2.75
C THR A 43 19.46 -3.15 -2.19
N ALA A 44 19.29 -3.04 -0.86
CA ALA A 44 17.98 -3.16 -0.23
C ALA A 44 16.96 -2.15 -0.78
N GLN A 45 17.40 -0.92 -1.11
CA GLN A 45 16.52 0.10 -1.66
C GLN A 45 16.06 -0.23 -3.09
N GLU A 46 16.93 -0.84 -3.88
CA GLU A 46 16.60 -1.28 -5.25
C GLU A 46 15.66 -2.47 -5.24
N LEU A 47 15.86 -3.44 -4.34
CA LEU A 47 14.98 -4.61 -4.19
C LEU A 47 13.57 -4.25 -3.74
N LEU A 48 13.42 -3.18 -2.95
CA LEU A 48 12.13 -2.70 -2.45
C LEU A 48 11.44 -1.71 -3.40
N ARG A 49 12.11 -1.30 -4.47
CA ARG A 49 11.54 -0.39 -5.47
C ARG A 49 10.42 -1.12 -6.20
N ARG A 50 9.22 -0.52 -6.20
CA ARG A 50 8.10 -1.03 -7.00
C ARG A 50 8.32 -0.74 -8.47
N ASP A 51 8.14 -1.75 -9.31
CA ASP A 51 8.08 -1.59 -10.76
C ASP A 51 6.79 -0.88 -11.19
N ALA A 52 6.78 -0.37 -12.43
CA ALA A 52 5.66 0.40 -12.98
C ALA A 52 4.30 -0.32 -12.88
N LEU A 53 4.29 -1.64 -13.02
CA LEU A 53 3.09 -2.47 -12.97
C LEU A 53 2.85 -3.13 -11.60
N ALA A 54 3.74 -2.91 -10.62
CA ALA A 54 3.58 -3.48 -9.29
C ALA A 54 2.52 -2.75 -8.44
N ALA A 55 2.24 -1.48 -8.76
CA ALA A 55 1.18 -0.69 -8.15
C ALA A 55 0.60 0.29 -9.18
N PRO A 56 -0.10 -0.22 -10.22
CA PRO A 56 -0.66 0.63 -11.25
C PRO A 56 -1.73 1.51 -10.63
N GLU A 57 -1.81 2.75 -11.12
CA GLU A 57 -2.95 3.60 -10.78
C GLU A 57 -4.21 2.93 -11.31
N ARG A 58 -5.24 2.80 -10.45
CA ARG A 58 -6.56 2.49 -10.96
C ARG A 58 -6.94 3.63 -11.89
N SER A 59 -7.39 3.29 -13.11
CA SER A 59 -8.23 4.18 -13.90
C SER A 59 -9.49 4.41 -13.09
N VAL A 60 -9.46 5.43 -12.23
CA VAL A 60 -10.64 5.94 -11.58
C VAL A 60 -11.48 6.52 -12.70
N GLU A 61 -12.51 5.79 -13.12
CA GLU A 61 -13.70 6.46 -13.62
C GLU A 61 -13.97 7.59 -12.62
N LEU A 62 -13.98 8.85 -13.06
CA LEU A 62 -13.99 10.07 -12.23
C LEU A 62 -15.25 10.21 -11.36
N ARG A 63 -15.96 9.12 -11.09
CA ARG A 63 -17.09 9.04 -10.17
C ARG A 63 -16.59 9.28 -8.75
N ARG A 64 -16.62 10.56 -8.38
CA ARG A 64 -16.40 11.05 -7.01
C ARG A 64 -17.44 10.53 -6.01
N ARG A 65 -18.53 9.94 -6.48
CA ARG A 65 -19.63 9.38 -5.69
C ARG A 65 -20.30 8.25 -6.47
N SER A 66 -20.93 7.32 -5.75
CA SER A 66 -21.85 6.36 -6.34
C SER A 66 -23.03 7.12 -6.97
N GLU A 67 -23.37 6.80 -8.21
CA GLU A 67 -24.59 7.28 -8.86
C GLU A 67 -25.61 6.14 -8.86
N GLU A 68 -26.89 6.50 -8.86
CA GLU A 68 -27.98 5.56 -9.09
C GLU A 68 -27.77 4.89 -10.46
N ARG A 69 -27.95 3.57 -10.55
CA ARG A 69 -27.93 2.89 -11.85
C ARG A 69 -29.28 3.13 -12.53
N GLU A 70 -29.28 3.32 -13.84
CA GLU A 70 -30.55 3.29 -14.57
C GLU A 70 -31.13 1.88 -14.52
N ASP A 71 -32.47 1.80 -14.54
CA ASP A 71 -33.20 0.54 -14.60
C ASP A 71 -32.79 -0.23 -15.87
N ASP A 72 -32.60 -1.55 -15.75
CA ASP A 72 -32.18 -2.39 -16.86
C ASP A 72 -33.35 -2.51 -17.87
N PRO A 73 -33.20 -2.02 -19.11
CA PRO A 73 -34.26 -2.11 -20.11
C PRO A 73 -34.59 -3.55 -20.53
N PHE A 74 -33.77 -4.53 -20.12
CA PHE A 74 -33.94 -5.94 -20.42
C PHE A 74 -34.38 -6.77 -19.19
N ASP A 75 -34.73 -6.15 -18.06
CA ASP A 75 -35.34 -6.84 -16.92
C ASP A 75 -36.82 -7.13 -17.18
N LEU A 76 -37.07 -8.04 -18.14
CA LEU A 76 -38.40 -8.46 -18.57
C LEU A 76 -38.90 -9.64 -17.71
N PRO A 77 -40.20 -9.70 -17.36
CA PRO A 77 -40.76 -10.82 -16.61
C PRO A 77 -40.75 -12.13 -17.42
N PRO A 78 -40.72 -13.31 -16.76
CA PRO A 78 -40.80 -14.62 -17.43
C PRO A 78 -42.19 -14.87 -18.05
N GLU A 79 -42.24 -15.71 -19.10
CA GLU A 79 -43.48 -16.16 -19.78
C GLU A 79 -44.22 -17.29 -19.05
#